data_AF-A0AAU2WSF8-F1
#
_entry.id   AF-A0AAU2WSF8-F1
#
_cell.length_a   1.000
_cell.length_b   1.000
_cell.length_c   1.000
_cell.angle_alpha   90.00
_cell.angle_beta   90.00
_cell.angle_gamma   90.00
#
_symmetry.space_group_name_H-M   'P 1'
#
loop_
_entity.id
_entity.type
_entity.pdbx_description
1 polymer ?
#
loop_
_entity_poly.entity_id
_entity_poly.type
_entity_poly.pdbx_seq_one_letter_code
_entity_poly.pdbx_strand_id
1 'polypeptide(L)'
;MGDGMRGGALMRFVVVDVISVGIAVGYVWLLCLAGAPGGDFDPGSVPENAGDLTNPELVLVTLVVLALAAVLSPWHAVHVRILSGTALPERISGPLRRRHWLRWSRLEERIAHLARDVGPERSADVYLRAAVAIADLRRSYPLGGNYFLPTRFGNALVAAEEEAGRRYGLDAKVVWPRLDLLVEGRTRGTVNAARNALDQAAAVSVLSAVSGLMAIPLLAFTADGEWLWLALPPFVLAWLAYAGAVRAVAPYGAALEAAFDLHRFQLYEALRLPLPADSGEERELGRQLSAMWRQGRHFDVAYRVEAAGKPEPDNRDGNPDTSPDADPEADPVAVSAAWDRIRRMRRFVEEGPAGQPESTSEPARPLQYQHPHSGDAAAQAGLIHQWGETVRDALAPPVPVAFRGVVAASFDDVHWDAEEDAWHIDVGSTQRLRVSIGLGGTFYEDRAEFASRVLGPNAGHDELLVTGGRSQDTVDLDVEIDAPFLSTVPARHSVRLASDGGFATFEVAVRADDDGPHDLRLAVFSSGRMVQALLLDLYADRRSGEGLLE
;
A
#
# COMPACT_ATOMS: atom_id res chain seq x y z
N MET A 1 -21.73 11.66 -22.73
CA MET A 1 -21.09 10.68 -21.83
C MET A 1 -21.27 9.21 -22.25
N GLY A 2 -22.23 8.85 -23.11
CA GLY A 2 -22.48 7.45 -23.52
C GLY A 2 -21.59 6.87 -24.63
N ASP A 3 -21.07 7.69 -25.57
CA ASP A 3 -20.28 7.18 -26.72
C ASP A 3 -18.86 6.75 -26.35
N GLY A 4 -18.20 7.47 -25.45
CA GLY A 4 -16.82 7.16 -25.03
C GLY A 4 -16.71 5.84 -24.24
N MET A 5 -17.69 5.54 -23.38
CA MET A 5 -17.71 4.29 -22.62
C MET A 5 -17.96 3.07 -23.51
N ARG A 6 -18.85 3.19 -24.51
CA ARG A 6 -19.12 2.11 -25.47
C ARG A 6 -17.92 1.84 -26.37
N GLY A 7 -17.25 2.89 -26.84
CA GLY A 7 -16.02 2.75 -27.62
C GLY A 7 -14.88 2.07 -26.84
N GLY A 8 -14.68 2.45 -25.57
CA GLY A 8 -13.65 1.85 -24.72
C GLY A 8 -13.89 0.38 -24.39
N ALA A 9 -15.14 0.01 -24.09
CA ALA A 9 -15.51 -1.38 -23.81
C ALA A 9 -15.38 -2.27 -25.06
N LEU A 10 -15.82 -1.78 -26.23
CA LEU A 10 -15.66 -2.48 -27.50
C LEU A 10 -14.18 -2.65 -27.86
N MET A 11 -13.38 -1.60 -27.71
CA MET A 11 -11.95 -1.65 -28.01
C MET A 11 -11.23 -2.62 -27.07
N ARG A 12 -11.59 -2.66 -25.79
CA ARG A 12 -11.08 -3.67 -24.84
C ARG A 12 -11.45 -5.09 -25.29
N PHE A 13 -12.72 -5.33 -25.61
CA PHE A 13 -13.19 -6.63 -26.08
C PHE A 13 -12.43 -7.11 -27.33
N VAL A 14 -12.23 -6.23 -28.31
CA VAL A 14 -11.50 -6.57 -29.53
C VAL A 14 -10.02 -6.81 -29.24
N VAL A 15 -9.35 -5.88 -28.56
CA VAL A 15 -7.89 -5.92 -28.37
C VAL A 15 -7.46 -7.03 -27.42
N VAL A 16 -8.22 -7.24 -26.33
CA VAL A 16 -7.87 -8.22 -25.31
C VAL A 16 -8.40 -9.59 -25.69
N ASP A 17 -9.67 -9.70 -26.07
CA ASP A 17 -10.37 -11.00 -26.06
C ASP A 17 -10.30 -11.65 -27.44
N VAL A 18 -10.69 -10.91 -28.49
CA VAL A 18 -10.72 -11.42 -29.86
C VAL A 18 -9.30 -11.77 -30.35
N ILE A 19 -8.31 -10.92 -30.07
CA ILE A 19 -6.92 -11.20 -30.49
C ILE A 19 -6.37 -12.42 -29.75
N SER A 20 -6.51 -12.49 -28.42
CA SER A 20 -5.92 -13.59 -27.63
C SER A 20 -6.56 -14.93 -27.96
N VAL A 21 -7.89 -14.96 -28.11
CA VAL A 21 -8.63 -16.17 -28.53
C VAL A 21 -8.32 -16.50 -29.99
N GLY A 22 -8.24 -15.51 -30.87
CA GLY A 22 -7.92 -15.69 -32.28
C GLY A 22 -6.55 -16.33 -32.49
N ILE A 23 -5.53 -15.93 -31.73
CA ILE A 23 -4.20 -16.56 -31.77
C ILE A 23 -4.28 -18.03 -31.36
N ALA A 24 -4.98 -18.35 -30.26
CA ALA A 24 -5.11 -19.71 -29.75
C ALA A 24 -5.90 -20.63 -30.69
N VAL A 25 -7.09 -20.19 -31.09
CA VAL A 25 -7.97 -20.93 -32.01
C VAL A 25 -7.32 -21.05 -33.38
N GLY A 26 -6.73 -19.96 -33.91
CA GLY A 26 -6.06 -19.96 -35.19
C GLY A 26 -4.90 -20.95 -35.25
N TYR A 27 -4.12 -21.06 -34.17
CA TYR A 27 -3.04 -22.04 -34.11
C TYR A 27 -3.56 -23.49 -34.17
N VAL A 28 -4.59 -23.83 -33.37
CA VAL A 28 -5.21 -25.16 -33.39
C VAL A 28 -5.84 -25.44 -34.76
N TRP A 29 -6.49 -24.44 -35.35
CA TRP A 29 -7.11 -24.55 -36.65
C TRP A 29 -6.09 -24.77 -37.78
N LEU A 30 -4.92 -24.13 -37.72
CA LEU A 30 -3.81 -24.40 -38.63
C LEU A 30 -3.30 -25.84 -38.53
N LEU A 31 -3.24 -26.41 -37.32
CA LEU A 31 -2.90 -27.84 -37.16
C LEU A 31 -3.96 -28.75 -37.80
N CYS A 32 -5.24 -28.39 -37.68
CA CYS A 32 -6.31 -29.12 -38.35
C CYS A 32 -6.23 -29.03 -39.88
N LEU A 33 -5.93 -27.85 -40.42
CA LEU A 33 -5.71 -27.65 -41.86
C LEU A 33 -4.48 -28.40 -42.37
N ALA A 34 -3.49 -28.67 -41.51
CA ALA A 34 -2.34 -29.50 -41.84
C ALA A 34 -2.62 -31.01 -41.74
N GLY A 35 -3.85 -31.43 -41.40
CA GLY A 35 -4.28 -32.84 -41.37
C GLY A 35 -4.41 -33.47 -39.98
N ALA A 36 -4.34 -32.71 -38.88
CA ALA A 36 -4.55 -33.23 -37.53
C ALA A 36 -6.05 -33.23 -37.10
N PRO A 37 -6.53 -34.20 -36.30
CA PRO A 37 -5.86 -35.45 -35.91
C PRO A 37 -6.06 -36.58 -36.94
N GLY A 38 -5.03 -37.41 -37.14
CA GLY A 38 -5.17 -38.74 -37.78
C GLY A 38 -5.05 -38.83 -39.30
N GLY A 39 -4.68 -37.76 -40.02
CA GLY A 39 -4.31 -37.79 -41.44
C GLY A 39 -2.80 -37.82 -41.69
N ASP A 40 -2.39 -37.89 -42.97
CA ASP A 40 -1.02 -37.61 -43.39
C ASP A 40 -0.73 -36.14 -43.10
N PHE A 41 -0.09 -35.87 -41.96
CA PHE A 41 0.19 -34.52 -41.53
C PHE A 41 1.25 -33.89 -42.44
N ASP A 42 0.83 -32.88 -43.22
CA ASP A 42 1.69 -32.13 -44.12
C ASP A 42 1.47 -30.62 -43.95
N PRO A 43 2.39 -29.90 -43.28
CA PRO A 43 2.34 -28.44 -43.19
C PRO A 43 2.32 -27.74 -44.56
N GLY A 44 2.85 -28.38 -45.61
CA GLY A 44 2.86 -27.86 -46.97
C GLY A 44 1.47 -27.80 -47.61
N SER A 45 0.52 -28.60 -47.13
CA SER A 45 -0.87 -28.62 -47.61
C SER A 45 -1.72 -27.46 -47.08
N VAL A 46 -1.27 -26.73 -46.06
CA VAL A 46 -2.03 -25.65 -45.42
C VAL A 46 -2.48 -24.56 -46.41
N PRO A 47 -1.63 -24.03 -47.32
CA PRO A 47 -2.05 -23.02 -48.28
C PRO A 47 -3.10 -23.53 -49.27
N GLU A 48 -3.03 -24.80 -49.67
CA GLU A 48 -3.99 -25.43 -50.58
C GLU A 48 -5.33 -25.64 -49.87
N ASN A 49 -5.31 -26.27 -48.70
CA ASN A 49 -6.50 -26.49 -47.87
C ASN A 49 -7.16 -25.18 -47.42
N ALA A 50 -6.37 -24.12 -47.20
CA ALA A 50 -6.89 -22.80 -46.90
C ALA A 50 -7.50 -22.09 -48.12
N GLY A 51 -7.00 -22.38 -49.33
CA GLY A 51 -7.54 -21.86 -50.59
C GLY A 51 -8.88 -22.50 -50.97
N ASP A 52 -9.10 -23.75 -50.55
CA ASP A 52 -10.34 -24.50 -50.76
C ASP A 52 -11.44 -24.17 -49.74
N LEU A 53 -11.12 -23.38 -48.70
CA LEU A 53 -12.10 -22.96 -47.71
C LEU A 53 -13.23 -22.16 -48.36
N THR A 54 -14.46 -22.59 -48.08
CA THR A 54 -15.64 -21.87 -48.52
C THR A 54 -15.93 -20.68 -47.59
N ASN A 55 -16.48 -19.57 -48.12
CA ASN A 55 -16.93 -18.42 -47.34
C ASN A 55 -17.70 -18.77 -46.03
N PRO A 56 -18.61 -19.77 -45.98
CA PRO A 56 -19.27 -20.17 -44.74
C PRO A 56 -18.33 -20.73 -43.67
N GLU A 57 -17.25 -21.41 -44.02
CA GLU A 57 -16.29 -21.96 -43.04
C GLU A 57 -15.49 -20.83 -42.37
N LEU A 58 -15.06 -19.83 -43.15
CA LEU A 58 -14.40 -18.63 -42.63
C LEU A 58 -15.33 -17.84 -41.70
N VAL A 59 -16.60 -17.70 -42.07
CA VAL A 59 -17.61 -17.07 -41.22
C VAL A 59 -17.81 -17.89 -39.94
N LEU A 60 -17.88 -19.21 -40.03
CA LEU A 60 -18.03 -20.08 -38.86
C LEU A 60 -16.86 -19.94 -37.88
N VAL A 61 -15.61 -20.00 -38.37
CA VAL A 61 -14.41 -19.83 -37.52
C VAL A 61 -14.41 -18.45 -36.86
N THR A 62 -14.75 -17.41 -37.61
CA THR A 62 -14.87 -16.05 -37.07
C THR A 62 -15.94 -15.97 -35.98
N LEU A 63 -17.11 -16.56 -36.20
CA LEU A 63 -18.19 -16.63 -35.21
C LEU A 63 -17.78 -17.42 -33.97
N VAL A 64 -17.04 -18.52 -34.12
CA VAL A 64 -16.50 -19.31 -33.01
C VAL A 64 -15.50 -18.50 -32.20
N VAL A 65 -14.57 -17.78 -32.84
CA VAL A 65 -13.62 -16.89 -32.15
C VAL A 65 -14.37 -15.79 -31.38
N LEU A 66 -15.34 -15.14 -32.00
CA LEU A 66 -16.15 -14.10 -31.35
C LEU A 66 -16.98 -14.65 -30.18
N ALA A 67 -17.58 -15.82 -30.34
CA ALA A 67 -18.36 -16.48 -29.28
C ALA A 67 -17.46 -16.89 -28.11
N LEU A 68 -16.32 -17.52 -28.38
CA LEU A 68 -15.34 -17.88 -27.35
C LEU A 68 -14.77 -16.64 -26.65
N ALA A 69 -14.44 -15.58 -27.38
CA ALA A 69 -14.02 -14.31 -26.81
C ALA A 69 -15.08 -13.72 -25.88
N ALA A 70 -16.35 -13.71 -26.29
CA ALA A 70 -17.46 -13.26 -25.45
C ALA A 70 -17.65 -14.11 -24.18
N VAL A 71 -17.51 -15.43 -24.29
CA VAL A 71 -17.65 -16.36 -23.16
C VAL A 71 -16.46 -16.27 -22.20
N LEU A 72 -15.26 -16.03 -22.71
CA LEU A 72 -14.02 -15.94 -21.92
C LEU A 72 -13.74 -14.53 -21.39
N SER A 73 -14.41 -13.49 -21.89
CA SER A 73 -14.24 -12.10 -21.41
C SER A 73 -14.44 -11.93 -19.89
N PRO A 74 -15.45 -12.57 -19.24
CA PRO A 74 -15.59 -12.53 -17.78
C PRO A 74 -14.45 -13.26 -17.04
N TRP A 75 -13.69 -14.13 -17.72
CA TRP A 75 -12.68 -14.99 -17.12
C TRP A 75 -11.32 -14.30 -16.94
N HIS A 76 -11.20 -13.00 -17.19
CA HIS A 76 -9.94 -12.26 -17.00
C HIS A 76 -9.40 -12.38 -15.57
N ALA A 77 -10.30 -12.37 -14.58
CA ALA A 77 -9.93 -12.62 -13.19
C ALA A 77 -9.32 -14.01 -12.99
N VAL A 78 -9.78 -15.02 -13.74
CA VAL A 78 -9.26 -16.39 -13.69
C VAL A 78 -7.85 -16.45 -14.30
N HIS A 79 -7.62 -15.82 -15.44
CA HIS A 79 -6.27 -15.75 -16.05
C HIS A 79 -5.25 -15.14 -15.08
N VAL A 80 -5.61 -14.01 -14.45
CA VAL A 80 -4.77 -13.35 -13.44
C VAL A 80 -4.56 -14.27 -12.21
N ARG A 81 -5.57 -15.01 -11.77
CA ARG A 81 -5.45 -15.98 -10.65
C ARG A 81 -4.54 -17.17 -10.95
N ILE A 82 -4.63 -17.69 -12.18
CA ILE A 82 -3.75 -18.77 -12.66
C ILE A 82 -2.31 -18.27 -12.66
N LEU A 83 -2.05 -17.11 -13.28
CA LEU A 83 -0.70 -16.56 -13.36
C LEU A 83 -0.15 -16.06 -12.03
N SER A 84 -1.01 -15.60 -11.12
CA SER A 84 -0.58 -15.24 -9.77
C SER A 84 -0.22 -16.47 -8.95
N GLY A 85 -0.68 -17.66 -9.35
CA GLY A 85 -0.45 -18.92 -8.65
C GLY A 85 -1.40 -19.14 -7.47
N THR A 86 -2.40 -18.25 -7.28
CA THR A 86 -3.43 -18.39 -6.22
C THR A 86 -4.39 -19.54 -6.48
N ALA A 87 -4.49 -20.02 -7.72
CA ALA A 87 -5.27 -21.21 -8.07
C ALA A 87 -4.51 -22.53 -7.79
N LEU A 88 -3.22 -22.49 -7.45
CA LEU A 88 -2.42 -23.70 -7.24
C LEU A 88 -2.70 -24.36 -5.86
N PRO A 89 -2.75 -25.70 -5.78
CA PRO A 89 -2.83 -26.40 -4.51
C PRO A 89 -1.67 -26.09 -3.56
N GLU A 90 -1.93 -26.14 -2.25
CA GLU A 90 -0.97 -25.85 -1.18
C GLU A 90 0.35 -26.64 -1.26
N ARG A 91 0.27 -27.89 -1.73
CA ARG A 91 1.45 -28.76 -1.93
C ARG A 91 2.45 -28.21 -2.95
N ILE A 92 1.97 -27.45 -3.93
CA ILE A 92 2.79 -26.84 -4.99
C ILE A 92 3.13 -25.39 -4.62
N SER A 93 2.17 -24.64 -4.08
CA SER A 93 2.35 -23.23 -3.76
C SER A 93 3.31 -23.01 -2.57
N GLY A 94 3.29 -23.86 -1.54
CA GLY A 94 4.13 -23.73 -0.35
C GLY A 94 5.64 -23.63 -0.65
N PRO A 95 6.25 -24.62 -1.34
CA PRO A 95 7.67 -24.58 -1.70
C PRO A 95 8.04 -23.37 -2.59
N LEU A 96 7.14 -22.96 -3.49
CA LEU A 96 7.36 -21.80 -4.35
C LEU A 96 7.34 -20.49 -3.57
N ARG A 97 6.40 -20.32 -2.63
CA ARG A 97 6.36 -19.17 -1.70
C ARG A 97 7.63 -19.11 -0.87
N ARG A 98 8.09 -20.25 -0.31
CA ARG A 98 9.36 -20.34 0.43
C ARG A 98 10.56 -19.96 -0.44
N ARG A 99 10.58 -20.38 -1.71
CA ARG A 99 11.64 -19.98 -2.66
C ARG A 99 11.64 -18.48 -2.91
N HIS A 100 10.48 -17.86 -3.00
CA HIS A 100 10.36 -16.41 -3.16
C HIS A 100 10.77 -15.65 -1.90
N TRP A 101 10.38 -16.13 -0.73
CA TRP A 101 10.86 -15.60 0.55
C TRP A 101 12.39 -15.65 0.65
N LEU A 102 13.01 -16.82 0.40
CA LEU A 102 14.48 -16.96 0.41
C LEU A 102 15.18 -16.02 -0.60
N ARG A 103 14.56 -15.79 -1.76
CA ARG A 103 15.09 -14.86 -2.76
C ARG A 103 15.00 -13.42 -2.28
N TRP A 104 13.87 -13.05 -1.68
CA TRP A 104 13.65 -11.74 -1.11
C TRP A 104 14.65 -11.46 0.02
N SER A 105 14.81 -12.37 0.99
CA SER A 105 15.78 -12.22 2.09
C SER A 105 17.21 -12.01 1.58
N ARG A 106 17.64 -12.78 0.56
CA ARG A 106 18.97 -12.60 -0.05
C ARG A 106 19.13 -11.25 -0.76
N LEU A 107 18.06 -10.73 -1.38
CA LEU A 107 18.10 -9.45 -2.06
C LEU A 107 18.12 -8.30 -1.05
N GLU A 108 17.32 -8.42 0.01
CA GLU A 108 17.29 -7.49 1.13
C GLU A 108 18.65 -7.41 1.84
N GLU A 109 19.25 -8.55 2.18
CA GLU A 109 20.61 -8.61 2.74
C GLU A 109 21.62 -7.90 1.84
N ARG A 110 21.60 -8.16 0.52
CA ARG A 110 22.49 -7.50 -0.44
C ARG A 110 22.31 -5.99 -0.46
N ILE A 111 21.07 -5.52 -0.40
CA ILE A 111 20.74 -4.09 -0.35
C ILE A 111 21.22 -3.49 0.97
N ALA A 112 21.01 -4.18 2.09
CA ALA A 112 21.49 -3.75 3.41
C ALA A 112 23.02 -3.69 3.48
N HIS A 113 23.74 -4.59 2.80
CA HIS A 113 25.19 -4.52 2.65
C HIS A 113 25.61 -3.30 1.81
N LEU A 114 24.97 -3.10 0.65
CA LEU A 114 25.23 -1.93 -0.20
C LEU A 114 24.96 -0.60 0.54
N ALA A 115 23.97 -0.56 1.42
CA ALA A 115 23.64 0.61 2.23
C ALA A 115 24.65 0.83 3.38
N ARG A 116 25.18 -0.24 3.97
CA ARG A 116 26.22 -0.18 5.03
C ARG A 116 27.59 0.26 4.52
N ASP A 117 27.93 -0.12 3.29
CA ASP A 117 29.24 0.20 2.68
C ASP A 117 29.36 1.66 2.19
N VAL A 118 28.31 2.48 2.32
CA VAL A 118 28.34 3.88 1.91
C VAL A 118 28.92 4.78 3.01
N GLY A 119 30.24 4.98 2.96
CA GLY A 119 30.95 5.97 3.78
C GLY A 119 30.79 7.41 3.27
N PRO A 120 31.08 8.43 4.09
CA PRO A 120 30.84 9.85 3.78
C PRO A 120 31.61 10.41 2.56
N GLU A 121 32.65 9.72 2.08
CA GLU A 121 33.46 10.16 0.94
C GLU A 121 33.14 9.47 -0.41
N ARG A 122 32.21 8.49 -0.47
CA ARG A 122 32.00 7.69 -1.69
C ARG A 122 30.65 7.93 -2.41
N SER A 123 30.77 8.68 -3.52
CA SER A 123 30.02 8.67 -4.78
C SER A 123 28.49 8.52 -4.73
N ALA A 124 27.79 9.58 -5.16
CA ALA A 124 26.35 9.59 -5.46
C ALA A 124 25.86 8.38 -6.28
N ASP A 125 26.73 7.77 -7.09
CA ASP A 125 26.45 6.56 -7.86
C ASP A 125 26.12 5.33 -6.99
N VAL A 126 26.73 5.18 -5.81
CA VAL A 126 26.47 4.03 -4.93
C VAL A 126 25.11 4.19 -4.24
N TYR A 127 24.80 5.39 -3.75
CA TYR A 127 23.47 5.73 -3.25
C TYR A 127 22.38 5.53 -4.31
N LEU A 128 22.64 5.96 -5.55
CA LEU A 128 21.70 5.77 -6.66
C LEU A 128 21.48 4.27 -6.95
N ARG A 129 22.54 3.47 -7.00
CA ARG A 129 22.44 2.01 -7.20
C ARG A 129 21.66 1.33 -6.07
N ALA A 130 21.92 1.71 -4.83
CA ALA A 130 21.18 1.19 -3.68
C ALA A 130 19.70 1.60 -3.73
N ALA A 131 19.39 2.86 -4.06
CA ALA A 131 18.04 3.35 -4.21
C ALA A 131 17.27 2.65 -5.35
N VAL A 132 17.92 2.42 -6.49
CA VAL A 132 17.35 1.66 -7.61
C VAL A 132 17.09 0.20 -7.20
N ALA A 133 18.03 -0.44 -6.51
CA ALA A 133 17.86 -1.80 -6.03
C ALA A 133 16.71 -1.93 -5.02
N ILE A 134 16.54 -0.95 -4.12
CA ILE A 134 15.39 -0.87 -3.22
C ILE A 134 14.10 -0.70 -4.02
N ALA A 135 14.06 0.23 -4.98
CA ALA A 135 12.88 0.45 -5.81
C ALA A 135 12.48 -0.81 -6.60
N ASP A 136 13.45 -1.52 -7.16
CA ASP A 136 13.23 -2.78 -7.87
C ASP A 136 12.74 -3.89 -6.94
N LEU A 137 13.27 -3.98 -5.72
CA LEU A 137 12.80 -4.92 -4.70
C LEU A 137 11.34 -4.65 -4.35
N ARG A 138 11.00 -3.39 -4.05
CA ARG A 138 9.64 -2.95 -3.72
C ARG A 138 8.63 -3.20 -4.84
N ARG A 139 9.04 -3.07 -6.10
CA ARG A 139 8.18 -3.39 -7.26
C ARG A 139 7.98 -4.89 -7.47
N SER A 140 8.90 -5.71 -6.96
CA SER A 140 8.93 -7.15 -7.23
C SER A 140 8.30 -7.99 -6.13
N TYR A 141 8.23 -7.48 -4.89
CA TYR A 141 7.81 -8.22 -3.71
C TYR A 141 7.03 -7.35 -2.72
N PRO A 142 6.02 -7.92 -2.03
CA PRO A 142 5.29 -7.22 -0.98
C PRO A 142 6.18 -6.93 0.24
N LEU A 143 5.92 -5.83 0.94
CA LEU A 143 6.79 -5.31 2.02
C LEU A 143 6.22 -5.49 3.44
N GLY A 144 4.91 -5.77 3.56
CA GLY A 144 4.16 -5.62 4.82
C GLY A 144 3.85 -6.91 5.58
N GLY A 145 4.73 -7.92 5.58
CA GLY A 145 4.43 -9.20 6.25
C GLY A 145 3.32 -10.03 5.58
N ASN A 146 2.85 -9.62 4.41
CA ASN A 146 1.86 -10.35 3.63
C ASN A 146 2.44 -11.64 3.03
N TYR A 147 1.56 -12.63 2.82
CA TYR A 147 1.93 -13.88 2.19
C TYR A 147 2.50 -13.66 0.78
N PHE A 148 3.77 -14.03 0.59
CA PHE A 148 4.37 -14.17 -0.74
C PHE A 148 3.49 -15.06 -1.60
N LEU A 149 3.36 -14.73 -2.88
CA LEU A 149 2.70 -15.56 -3.87
C LEU A 149 3.68 -16.54 -4.54
N PRO A 150 3.19 -17.64 -5.14
CA PRO A 150 4.04 -18.66 -5.75
C PRO A 150 4.80 -18.21 -7.00
N THR A 151 4.42 -17.07 -7.59
CA THR A 151 4.90 -16.63 -8.90
C THR A 151 5.48 -15.23 -8.84
N ARG A 152 6.35 -14.90 -9.80
CA ARG A 152 6.89 -13.54 -9.96
C ARG A 152 5.78 -12.53 -10.30
N PHE A 153 4.85 -12.93 -11.17
CA PHE A 153 3.72 -12.09 -11.55
C PHE A 153 2.84 -11.78 -10.34
N GLY A 154 2.46 -12.79 -9.55
CA GLY A 154 1.68 -12.59 -8.34
C GLY A 154 2.36 -11.67 -7.33
N ASN A 155 3.63 -11.93 -7.01
CA ASN A 155 4.38 -11.10 -6.07
C ASN A 155 4.47 -9.64 -6.52
N ALA A 156 4.80 -9.40 -7.78
CA ALA A 156 4.87 -8.04 -8.32
C ALA A 156 3.50 -7.35 -8.31
N LEU A 157 2.43 -8.07 -8.68
CA LEU A 157 1.07 -7.50 -8.72
C LEU A 157 0.60 -7.09 -7.32
N VAL A 158 0.80 -7.96 -6.32
CA VAL A 158 0.47 -7.64 -4.93
C VAL A 158 1.31 -6.47 -4.43
N ALA A 159 2.61 -6.44 -4.76
CA ALA A 159 3.48 -5.34 -4.38
C ALA A 159 3.02 -3.99 -4.98
N ALA A 160 2.63 -3.99 -6.26
CA ALA A 160 2.09 -2.81 -6.93
C ALA A 160 0.78 -2.32 -6.30
N GLU A 161 -0.12 -3.24 -5.95
CA GLU A 161 -1.39 -2.92 -5.29
C GLU A 161 -1.16 -2.41 -3.86
N GLU A 162 -0.26 -3.02 -3.09
CA GLU A 162 0.10 -2.52 -1.76
C GLU A 162 0.69 -1.12 -1.82
N GLU A 163 1.70 -0.91 -2.68
CA GLU A 163 2.44 0.36 -2.74
C GLU A 163 1.53 1.55 -3.07
N ALA A 164 0.53 1.37 -3.95
CA ALA A 164 -0.34 2.44 -4.42
C ALA A 164 -1.11 3.15 -3.29
N GLY A 165 -1.51 2.42 -2.24
CA GLY A 165 -2.25 3.00 -1.11
C GLY A 165 -1.46 3.11 0.20
N ARG A 166 -0.30 2.43 0.29
CA ARG A 166 0.50 2.27 1.52
C ARG A 166 0.85 3.59 2.20
N ARG A 167 1.20 4.63 1.43
CA ARG A 167 1.58 5.96 1.97
C ARG A 167 0.46 6.63 2.76
N TYR A 168 -0.78 6.30 2.42
CA TYR A 168 -2.01 6.90 2.97
C TYR A 168 -2.75 5.96 3.92
N GLY A 169 -2.16 4.81 4.27
CA GLY A 169 -2.82 3.78 5.06
C GLY A 169 -4.01 3.11 4.35
N LEU A 170 -4.18 3.34 3.05
CA LEU A 170 -5.28 2.81 2.25
C LEU A 170 -4.88 1.44 1.67
N ASP A 171 -5.73 0.43 1.87
CA ASP A 171 -5.61 -0.83 1.13
C ASP A 171 -6.19 -0.63 -0.28
N ALA A 172 -5.31 -0.53 -1.27
CA ALA A 172 -5.74 -0.25 -2.63
C ALA A 172 -6.73 -1.28 -3.16
N LYS A 173 -6.61 -2.58 -2.81
CA LYS A 173 -7.55 -3.62 -3.31
C LYS A 173 -8.98 -3.37 -2.86
N VAL A 174 -9.14 -2.90 -1.63
CA VAL A 174 -10.44 -2.68 -0.98
C VAL A 174 -11.01 -1.31 -1.33
N VAL A 175 -10.14 -0.32 -1.46
CA VAL A 175 -10.50 1.09 -1.71
C VAL A 175 -10.78 1.33 -3.20
N TRP A 176 -10.04 0.68 -4.10
CA TRP A 176 -10.09 0.93 -5.55
C TRP A 176 -11.49 0.88 -6.17
N PRO A 177 -12.38 -0.08 -5.86
CA PRO A 177 -13.73 -0.12 -6.45
C PRO A 177 -14.57 1.14 -6.18
N ARG A 178 -14.29 1.86 -5.09
CA ARG A 178 -14.96 3.12 -4.74
C ARG A 178 -14.22 4.31 -5.36
N LEU A 179 -12.89 4.27 -5.33
CA LEU A 179 -12.06 5.32 -5.91
C LEU A 179 -12.24 5.40 -7.43
N ASP A 180 -12.32 4.28 -8.16
CA ASP A 180 -12.50 4.24 -9.63
C ASP A 180 -13.80 4.91 -10.10
N LEU A 181 -14.81 5.02 -9.23
CA LEU A 181 -16.04 5.76 -9.53
C LEU A 181 -15.82 7.27 -9.56
N LEU A 182 -14.80 7.76 -8.85
CA LEU A 182 -14.44 9.18 -8.73
C LEU A 182 -13.32 9.58 -9.69
N VAL A 183 -12.51 8.60 -10.14
CA VAL A 183 -11.42 8.85 -11.09
C VAL A 183 -12.00 9.09 -12.49
N GLU A 184 -11.84 10.31 -13.00
CA GLU A 184 -12.37 10.72 -14.31
C GLU A 184 -11.29 11.01 -15.36
N GLY A 185 -11.73 11.08 -16.63
CA GLY A 185 -10.93 11.60 -17.74
C GLY A 185 -9.63 10.82 -18.02
N ARG A 186 -8.51 11.55 -18.01
CA ARG A 186 -7.19 11.04 -18.42
C ARG A 186 -6.65 9.99 -17.45
N THR A 187 -6.82 10.18 -16.14
CA THR A 187 -6.29 9.25 -15.12
C THR A 187 -6.93 7.87 -15.27
N ARG A 188 -8.26 7.82 -15.43
CA ARG A 188 -8.98 6.56 -15.65
C ARG A 188 -8.52 5.85 -16.92
N GLY A 189 -8.33 6.62 -18.00
CA GLY A 189 -7.80 6.10 -19.26
C GLY A 189 -6.42 5.47 -19.12
N THR A 190 -5.51 6.12 -18.39
CA THR A 190 -4.15 5.60 -18.13
C THR A 190 -4.17 4.30 -17.32
N VAL A 191 -4.94 4.25 -16.24
CA VAL A 191 -5.06 3.04 -15.40
C VAL A 191 -5.68 1.90 -16.20
N ASN A 192 -6.76 2.16 -16.92
CA ASN A 192 -7.42 1.16 -17.75
C ASN A 192 -6.53 0.64 -18.88
N ALA A 193 -5.76 1.51 -19.53
CA ALA A 193 -4.82 1.09 -20.57
C ALA A 193 -3.72 0.18 -20.01
N ALA A 194 -3.13 0.54 -18.87
CA ALA A 194 -2.11 -0.28 -18.22
C ALA A 194 -2.69 -1.62 -17.73
N ARG A 195 -3.92 -1.60 -17.19
CA ARG A 195 -4.62 -2.82 -16.77
C ARG A 195 -4.95 -3.73 -17.95
N ASN A 196 -5.42 -3.17 -19.06
CA ASN A 196 -5.73 -3.94 -20.27
C ASN A 196 -4.49 -4.60 -20.87
N ALA A 197 -3.34 -3.92 -20.89
CA ALA A 197 -2.08 -4.49 -21.35
C ALA A 197 -1.64 -5.69 -20.49
N LEU A 198 -1.82 -5.58 -19.17
CA LEU A 198 -1.56 -6.67 -18.23
C LEU A 198 -2.52 -7.84 -18.43
N ASP A 199 -3.84 -7.58 -18.50
CA ASP A 199 -4.87 -8.60 -18.71
C ASP A 199 -4.67 -9.31 -20.06
N GLN A 200 -4.29 -8.59 -21.12
CA GLN A 200 -4.00 -9.16 -22.44
C GLN A 200 -2.78 -10.07 -22.42
N ALA A 201 -1.66 -9.63 -21.84
CA ALA A 201 -0.47 -10.47 -21.72
C ALA A 201 -0.76 -11.73 -20.90
N ALA A 202 -1.62 -11.61 -19.88
CA ALA A 202 -2.07 -12.74 -19.09
C ALA A 202 -2.94 -13.72 -19.88
N ALA A 203 -3.90 -13.21 -20.65
CA ALA A 203 -4.78 -14.01 -21.50
C ALA A 203 -3.99 -14.76 -22.59
N VAL A 204 -3.12 -14.08 -23.33
CA VAL A 204 -2.24 -14.71 -24.33
C VAL A 204 -1.39 -15.79 -23.69
N SER A 205 -0.81 -15.54 -22.51
CA SER A 205 0.01 -16.54 -21.81
C SER A 205 -0.76 -17.84 -21.52
N VAL A 206 -1.94 -17.72 -20.91
CA VAL A 206 -2.75 -18.89 -20.53
C VAL A 206 -3.30 -19.58 -21.77
N LEU A 207 -3.87 -18.84 -22.72
CA LEU A 207 -4.48 -19.42 -23.91
C LEU A 207 -3.45 -20.08 -24.83
N SER A 208 -2.23 -19.53 -24.95
CA SER A 208 -1.14 -20.18 -25.68
C SER A 208 -0.65 -21.45 -24.98
N ALA A 209 -0.60 -21.47 -23.64
CA ALA A 209 -0.27 -22.69 -22.90
C ALA A 209 -1.33 -23.79 -23.10
N VAL A 210 -2.61 -23.42 -23.06
CA VAL A 210 -3.73 -24.34 -23.38
C VAL A 210 -3.63 -24.84 -24.82
N SER A 211 -3.32 -23.96 -25.78
CA SER A 211 -3.13 -24.34 -27.18
C SER A 211 -1.98 -25.33 -27.36
N GLY A 212 -0.86 -25.14 -26.66
CA GLY A 212 0.25 -26.09 -26.64
C GLY A 212 -0.15 -27.44 -26.05
N LEU A 213 -0.91 -27.44 -24.95
CA LEU A 213 -1.44 -28.66 -24.35
C LEU A 213 -2.41 -29.41 -25.27
N MET A 214 -3.23 -28.68 -26.03
CA MET A 214 -4.14 -29.26 -27.04
C MET A 214 -3.38 -29.79 -28.26
N ALA A 215 -2.30 -29.12 -28.67
CA ALA A 215 -1.47 -29.53 -29.80
C ALA A 215 -0.79 -30.89 -29.57
N ILE A 216 -0.43 -31.22 -28.32
CA ILE A 216 0.23 -32.50 -27.99
C ILE A 216 -0.61 -33.72 -28.45
N PRO A 217 -1.86 -33.93 -28.00
CA PRO A 217 -2.64 -35.06 -28.47
C PRO A 217 -2.96 -34.96 -29.97
N LEU A 218 -3.28 -33.77 -30.49
CA LEU A 218 -3.55 -33.56 -31.93
C LEU A 218 -2.41 -34.09 -32.81
N LEU A 219 -1.16 -33.81 -32.41
CA LEU A 219 0.05 -34.22 -33.11
C LEU A 219 0.50 -35.64 -32.75
N ALA A 220 0.25 -36.11 -31.53
CA ALA A 220 0.61 -37.47 -31.09
C ALA A 220 -0.21 -38.56 -31.79
N PHE A 221 -1.40 -38.24 -32.30
CA PHE A 221 -2.22 -39.14 -33.13
C PHE A 221 -1.84 -39.12 -34.62
N THR A 222 -0.80 -38.38 -35.02
CA THR A 222 -0.23 -38.47 -36.38
C THR A 222 0.72 -39.66 -36.48
N ALA A 223 0.83 -40.27 -37.66
CA ALA A 223 1.39 -41.61 -37.86
C ALA A 223 2.78 -41.86 -37.26
N ASP A 224 3.66 -40.83 -37.25
CA ASP A 224 5.07 -41.00 -36.86
C ASP A 224 5.52 -40.13 -35.68
N GLY A 225 4.66 -39.25 -35.14
CA GLY A 225 5.00 -38.38 -34.00
C GLY A 225 6.14 -37.37 -34.26
N GLU A 226 6.70 -37.33 -35.47
CA GLU A 226 7.82 -36.47 -35.87
C GLU A 226 7.49 -34.97 -35.75
N TRP A 227 6.22 -34.63 -35.79
CA TRP A 227 5.72 -33.26 -35.74
C TRP A 227 5.43 -32.76 -34.32
N LEU A 228 5.69 -33.55 -33.27
CA LEU A 228 5.39 -33.18 -31.89
C LEU A 228 6.11 -31.91 -31.42
N TRP A 229 7.27 -31.58 -32.02
CA TRP A 229 7.98 -30.33 -31.74
C TRP A 229 7.17 -29.09 -32.10
N LEU A 230 6.14 -29.18 -32.97
CA LEU A 230 5.23 -28.08 -33.26
C LEU A 230 4.42 -27.66 -32.03
N ALA A 231 4.22 -28.52 -31.03
CA ALA A 231 3.61 -28.11 -29.77
C ALA A 231 4.47 -27.12 -28.96
N LEU A 232 5.76 -26.93 -29.31
CA LEU A 232 6.67 -26.01 -28.61
C LEU A 232 6.35 -24.52 -28.85
N PRO A 233 6.12 -24.02 -30.09
CA PRO A 233 5.82 -22.61 -30.34
C PRO A 233 4.74 -21.98 -29.43
N PRO A 234 3.57 -22.61 -29.18
CA PRO A 234 2.60 -22.07 -28.22
C PRO A 234 3.15 -21.95 -26.79
N PHE A 235 3.98 -22.88 -26.33
CA PHE A 235 4.63 -22.78 -25.02
C PHE A 235 5.67 -21.66 -24.96
N VAL A 236 6.42 -21.45 -26.05
CA VAL A 236 7.35 -20.31 -26.16
C VAL A 236 6.59 -18.99 -26.11
N LEU A 237 5.49 -18.88 -26.85
CA LEU A 237 4.62 -17.70 -26.82
C LEU A 237 4.02 -17.50 -25.42
N ALA A 238 3.56 -18.58 -24.77
CA ALA A 238 3.04 -18.53 -23.41
C ALA A 238 4.07 -17.99 -22.41
N TRP A 239 5.33 -18.43 -22.53
CA TRP A 239 6.44 -17.98 -21.69
C TRP A 239 6.82 -16.52 -21.95
N LEU A 240 6.88 -16.09 -23.23
CA LEU A 240 7.14 -14.70 -23.60
C LEU A 240 6.02 -13.78 -23.10
N ALA A 241 4.76 -14.19 -23.25
CA ALA A 241 3.60 -13.44 -22.77
C ALA A 241 3.57 -13.37 -21.24
N TYR A 242 3.96 -14.43 -20.53
CA TYR A 242 4.13 -14.39 -19.07
C TYR A 242 5.21 -13.37 -18.66
N ALA A 243 6.36 -13.36 -19.35
CA ALA A 243 7.40 -12.36 -19.10
C ALA A 243 6.90 -10.93 -19.40
N GLY A 244 6.09 -10.76 -20.44
CA GLY A 244 5.38 -9.53 -20.75
C GLY A 244 4.42 -9.11 -19.63
N ALA A 245 3.60 -10.03 -19.13
CA ALA A 245 2.65 -9.77 -18.05
C ALA A 245 3.37 -9.31 -16.77
N VAL A 246 4.48 -9.94 -16.39
CA VAL A 246 5.32 -9.50 -15.26
C VAL A 246 5.83 -8.08 -15.46
N ARG A 247 6.27 -7.72 -16.67
CA ARG A 247 6.75 -6.35 -16.97
C ARG A 247 5.61 -5.32 -17.00
N ALA A 248 4.40 -5.72 -17.40
CA ALA A 248 3.22 -4.86 -17.44
C ALA A 248 2.71 -4.46 -16.04
N VAL A 249 3.12 -5.17 -14.99
CA VAL A 249 2.77 -4.81 -13.61
C VAL A 249 3.33 -3.45 -13.20
N ALA A 250 4.57 -3.12 -13.57
CA ALA A 250 5.21 -1.87 -13.17
C ALA A 250 4.45 -0.61 -13.66
N PRO A 251 4.11 -0.45 -14.95
CA PRO A 251 3.32 0.70 -15.40
C PRO A 251 1.89 0.69 -14.84
N TYR A 252 1.30 -0.49 -14.59
CA TYR A 252 0.01 -0.59 -13.90
C TYR A 252 0.09 -0.05 -12.47
N GLY A 253 1.09 -0.49 -11.69
CA GLY A 253 1.32 -0.02 -10.33
C GLY A 253 1.56 1.49 -10.27
N ALA A 254 2.40 2.03 -11.17
CA ALA A 254 2.66 3.47 -11.24
C ALA A 254 1.39 4.28 -11.60
N ALA A 255 0.56 3.78 -12.52
CA ALA A 255 -0.71 4.41 -12.85
C ALA A 255 -1.69 4.37 -11.67
N LEU A 256 -1.71 3.26 -10.92
CA LEU A 256 -2.54 3.09 -9.74
C LEU A 256 -2.08 4.04 -8.62
N GLU A 257 -0.78 4.09 -8.32
CA GLU A 257 -0.18 5.02 -7.34
C GLU A 257 -0.53 6.47 -7.69
N ALA A 258 -0.36 6.88 -8.95
CA ALA A 258 -0.74 8.21 -9.41
C ALA A 258 -2.25 8.49 -9.23
N ALA A 259 -3.11 7.49 -9.41
CA ALA A 259 -4.54 7.66 -9.19
C ALA A 259 -4.85 7.91 -7.70
N PHE A 260 -4.20 7.20 -6.78
CA PHE A 260 -4.33 7.46 -5.34
C PHE A 260 -3.75 8.82 -4.95
N ASP A 261 -2.56 9.16 -5.46
CA ASP A 261 -1.89 10.44 -5.19
C ASP A 261 -2.75 11.65 -5.58
N LEU A 262 -3.55 11.53 -6.65
CA LEU A 262 -4.36 12.64 -7.16
C LEU A 262 -5.80 12.65 -6.65
N HIS A 263 -6.41 11.50 -6.41
CA HIS A 263 -7.86 11.39 -6.19
C HIS A 263 -8.26 10.98 -4.78
N ARG A 264 -7.33 10.63 -3.88
CA ARG A 264 -7.69 10.16 -2.52
C ARG A 264 -8.51 11.16 -1.69
N PHE A 265 -8.29 12.47 -1.84
CA PHE A 265 -9.07 13.46 -1.10
C PHE A 265 -10.51 13.56 -1.60
N GLN A 266 -10.74 13.34 -2.89
CA GLN A 266 -12.09 13.28 -3.48
C GLN A 266 -12.89 12.13 -2.86
N LEU A 267 -12.23 11.03 -2.48
CA LEU A 267 -12.87 9.93 -1.77
C LEU A 267 -13.37 10.37 -0.39
N TYR A 268 -12.56 11.07 0.40
CA TYR A 268 -12.99 11.56 1.71
C TYR A 268 -14.13 12.56 1.61
N GLU A 269 -14.07 13.47 0.63
CA GLU A 269 -15.13 14.45 0.36
C GLU A 269 -16.45 13.76 -0.06
N ALA A 270 -16.38 12.79 -0.96
CA ALA A 270 -17.55 12.01 -1.40
C ALA A 270 -18.20 11.23 -0.25
N LEU A 271 -17.39 10.76 0.70
CA LEU A 271 -17.85 10.10 1.93
C LEU A 271 -18.28 11.08 3.03
N ARG A 272 -18.20 12.39 2.80
CA ARG A 272 -18.49 13.47 3.76
C ARG A 272 -17.67 13.36 5.05
N LEU A 273 -16.45 12.85 4.94
CA LEU A 273 -15.50 12.79 6.04
C LEU A 273 -14.74 14.11 6.17
N PRO A 274 -14.31 14.48 7.38
CA PRO A 274 -13.37 15.58 7.54
C PRO A 274 -12.07 15.25 6.78
N LEU A 275 -11.50 16.26 6.11
CA LEU A 275 -10.18 16.12 5.52
C LEU A 275 -9.14 16.02 6.65
N PRO A 276 -8.19 15.07 6.58
CA PRO A 276 -7.17 14.90 7.60
C PRO A 276 -6.28 16.15 7.67
N ALA A 277 -5.93 16.58 8.88
CA ALA A 277 -5.09 17.76 9.12
C ALA A 277 -3.61 17.48 8.85
N ASP A 278 -3.17 16.24 9.03
CA ASP A 278 -1.80 15.82 8.78
C ASP A 278 -1.70 14.38 8.23
N SER A 279 -0.47 14.00 7.84
CA SER A 279 -0.19 12.70 7.22
C SER A 279 -0.36 11.50 8.17
N GLY A 280 -0.25 11.72 9.48
CA GLY A 280 -0.47 10.67 10.49
C GLY A 280 -1.96 10.39 10.65
N GLU A 281 -2.76 11.44 10.78
CA GLU A 281 -4.23 11.34 10.79
C GLU A 281 -4.76 10.73 9.50
N GLU A 282 -4.20 11.12 8.34
CA GLU A 282 -4.56 10.52 7.05
C GLU A 282 -4.32 9.01 7.03
N ARG A 283 -3.15 8.55 7.51
CA ARG A 283 -2.82 7.12 7.56
C ARG A 283 -3.71 6.33 8.50
N GLU A 284 -4.09 6.92 9.63
CA GLU A 284 -5.00 6.28 10.58
C GLU A 284 -6.41 6.17 10.00
N LEU A 285 -6.94 7.27 9.45
CA LEU A 285 -8.24 7.29 8.79
C LEU A 285 -8.30 6.30 7.62
N GLY A 286 -7.25 6.26 6.80
CA GLY A 286 -7.12 5.30 5.70
C GLY A 286 -7.13 3.84 6.17
N ARG A 287 -6.42 3.54 7.27
CA ARG A 287 -6.40 2.19 7.86
C ARG A 287 -7.76 1.79 8.39
N GLN A 288 -8.45 2.69 9.09
CA GLN A 288 -9.79 2.44 9.62
C GLN A 288 -10.82 2.23 8.51
N LEU A 289 -10.82 3.06 7.45
CA LEU A 289 -11.68 2.88 6.29
C LEU A 289 -11.42 1.55 5.58
N SER A 290 -10.15 1.20 5.41
CA SER A 290 -9.74 -0.07 4.81
C SER A 290 -10.19 -1.26 5.66
N ALA A 291 -10.06 -1.18 6.99
CA ALA A 291 -10.52 -2.21 7.92
C ALA A 291 -12.05 -2.33 7.93
N MET A 292 -12.79 -1.21 7.91
CA MET A 292 -14.24 -1.19 7.81
C MET A 292 -14.72 -1.91 6.55
N TRP A 293 -14.15 -1.59 5.38
CA TRP A 293 -14.57 -2.22 4.14
C TRP A 293 -14.09 -3.67 3.97
N ARG A 294 -12.95 -4.04 4.55
CA ARG A 294 -12.43 -5.40 4.48
C ARG A 294 -13.10 -6.35 5.47
N GLN A 295 -13.38 -5.89 6.68
CA GLN A 295 -13.78 -6.73 7.83
C GLN A 295 -15.16 -6.36 8.41
N GLY A 296 -15.78 -5.25 7.98
CA GLY A 296 -17.05 -4.78 8.54
C GLY A 296 -16.91 -4.15 9.94
N ARG A 297 -15.70 -3.75 10.37
CA ARG A 297 -15.51 -3.08 11.66
C ARG A 297 -16.31 -1.78 11.73
N HIS A 298 -16.88 -1.49 12.90
CA HIS A 298 -17.54 -0.21 13.16
C HIS A 298 -16.54 0.95 13.04
N PHE A 299 -16.98 2.01 12.37
CA PHE A 299 -16.19 3.19 12.06
C PHE A 299 -16.97 4.41 12.52
N ASP A 300 -16.67 4.85 13.75
CA ASP A 300 -17.35 5.97 14.38
C ASP A 300 -16.61 7.26 14.01
N VAL A 301 -17.04 7.90 12.92
CA VAL A 301 -16.51 9.20 12.49
C VAL A 301 -17.62 10.23 12.39
N ALA A 302 -17.36 11.42 12.93
CA ALA A 302 -18.26 12.55 12.81
C ALA A 302 -18.26 13.07 11.35
N TYR A 303 -19.39 12.93 10.67
CA TYR A 303 -19.55 13.44 9.32
C TYR A 303 -19.62 14.97 9.29
N ARG A 304 -19.06 15.57 8.23
CA ARG A 304 -19.30 16.99 7.94
C ARG A 304 -20.70 17.13 7.36
N VAL A 305 -21.67 17.44 8.22
CA VAL A 305 -22.97 17.92 7.78
C VAL A 305 -22.82 19.42 7.53
N GLU A 306 -22.78 19.83 6.27
CA GLU A 306 -23.04 21.24 5.94
C GLU A 306 -24.41 21.57 6.51
N ALA A 307 -24.46 22.49 7.49
CA ALA A 307 -25.73 22.97 8.00
C ALA A 307 -26.53 23.47 6.79
N ALA A 308 -27.61 22.76 6.46
CA ALA A 308 -28.53 23.16 5.41
C ALA A 308 -28.79 24.65 5.64
N GLY A 309 -28.43 25.48 4.67
CA GLY A 309 -28.61 26.92 4.74
C GLY A 309 -30.01 27.17 5.27
N LYS A 310 -30.08 27.85 6.42
CA LYS A 310 -31.36 28.23 7.03
C LYS A 310 -32.21 28.81 5.90
N PRO A 311 -33.43 28.31 5.62
CA PRO A 311 -34.24 28.91 4.59
C PRO A 311 -34.32 30.39 4.91
N GLU A 312 -33.88 31.20 3.94
CA GLU A 312 -33.99 32.64 3.98
C GLU A 312 -35.42 32.96 4.42
N PRO A 313 -35.64 33.74 5.49
CA PRO A 313 -36.99 34.00 5.96
C PRO A 313 -37.76 34.63 4.81
N ASP A 314 -38.74 33.90 4.28
CA ASP A 314 -39.70 34.38 3.30
C ASP A 314 -40.34 35.63 3.92
N ASN A 315 -39.89 36.78 3.44
CA ASN A 315 -40.36 38.08 3.86
C ASN A 315 -41.72 38.28 3.19
N ARG A 316 -42.72 37.56 3.68
CA ARG A 316 -44.13 37.77 3.38
C ARG A 316 -44.83 38.22 4.65
N ASP A 317 -44.90 39.54 4.75
CA ASP A 317 -45.84 40.27 5.58
C ASP A 317 -47.23 39.64 5.47
N GLY A 318 -47.81 39.21 6.59
CA GLY A 318 -49.14 38.61 6.57
C GLY A 318 -49.66 38.00 7.87
N ASN A 319 -50.03 38.89 8.80
CA ASN A 319 -51.05 38.71 9.84
C ASN A 319 -50.66 38.01 11.17
N PRO A 320 -50.88 38.67 12.33
CA PRO A 320 -50.75 38.07 13.65
C PRO A 320 -52.12 37.60 14.13
N ASP A 321 -52.38 36.31 14.12
CA ASP A 321 -53.30 35.69 15.08
C ASP A 321 -53.28 34.18 14.90
N THR A 322 -52.66 33.50 15.86
CA THR A 322 -53.22 32.38 16.64
C THR A 322 -52.06 31.68 17.34
N SER A 323 -51.87 31.98 18.63
CA SER A 323 -51.40 30.96 19.57
C SER A 323 -52.54 29.96 19.79
N PRO A 324 -52.23 28.69 20.06
CA PRO A 324 -52.54 28.23 21.39
C PRO A 324 -51.39 27.48 22.07
N ASP A 325 -51.26 27.80 23.36
CA ASP A 325 -51.07 26.88 24.47
C ASP A 325 -49.70 26.22 24.67
N ALA A 326 -49.04 26.79 25.69
CA ALA A 326 -47.92 26.23 26.41
C ALA A 326 -48.35 25.04 27.28
N ASP A 327 -47.41 24.11 27.50
CA ASP A 327 -47.25 23.49 28.82
C ASP A 327 -45.75 23.56 29.22
N PRO A 328 -45.39 23.97 30.45
CA PRO A 328 -44.05 24.39 30.80
C PRO A 328 -43.34 23.42 31.74
N GLU A 329 -42.15 22.94 31.38
CA GLU A 329 -41.19 22.47 32.38
C GLU A 329 -39.75 22.53 31.82
N ALA A 330 -39.15 23.72 31.90
CA ALA A 330 -37.70 23.86 31.84
C ALA A 330 -37.25 25.12 32.60
N ASP A 331 -36.41 24.88 33.58
CA ASP A 331 -35.79 25.79 34.55
C ASP A 331 -35.30 27.15 33.95
N PRO A 332 -35.77 28.32 34.45
CA PRO A 332 -35.46 29.63 33.86
C PRO A 332 -34.01 30.09 34.02
N VAL A 333 -33.19 29.40 34.83
CA VAL A 333 -31.83 29.86 35.15
C VAL A 333 -30.77 29.35 34.16
N ALA A 334 -31.02 28.24 33.47
CA ALA A 334 -30.07 27.66 32.51
C ALA A 334 -30.11 28.35 31.12
N VAL A 335 -31.26 28.90 30.73
CA VAL A 335 -31.47 29.48 29.39
C VAL A 335 -30.81 30.86 29.26
N SER A 336 -30.80 31.70 30.31
CA SER A 336 -30.19 33.03 30.25
C SER A 336 -28.65 32.98 30.14
N ALA A 337 -28.01 32.00 30.79
CA ALA A 337 -26.56 31.81 30.75
C ALA A 337 -26.04 31.33 29.38
N ALA A 338 -26.86 30.57 28.63
CA ALA A 338 -26.56 30.14 27.28
C ALA A 338 -26.70 31.29 26.27
N TRP A 339 -27.74 32.12 26.40
CA TRP A 339 -27.96 33.27 25.53
C TRP A 339 -26.93 34.39 25.71
N ASP A 340 -26.44 34.62 26.93
CA ASP A 340 -25.38 35.61 27.18
C ASP A 340 -23.99 35.14 26.72
N ARG A 341 -23.78 33.83 26.52
CA ARG A 341 -22.57 33.28 25.91
C ARG A 341 -22.60 33.44 24.38
N ILE A 342 -23.76 33.24 23.78
CA ILE A 342 -23.99 33.42 22.33
C ILE A 342 -23.91 34.90 21.93
N ARG A 343 -24.42 35.83 22.73
CA ARG A 343 -24.29 37.28 22.47
C ARG A 343 -22.85 37.78 22.55
N ARG A 344 -22.02 37.21 23.45
CA ARG A 344 -20.59 37.55 23.55
C ARG A 344 -19.78 37.05 22.35
N MET A 345 -20.08 35.85 21.83
CA MET A 345 -19.47 35.36 20.58
C MET A 345 -19.88 36.20 19.37
N ARG A 346 -21.13 36.68 19.31
CA ARG A 346 -21.59 37.54 18.21
C ARG A 346 -20.88 38.89 18.18
N ARG A 347 -20.62 39.51 19.34
CA ARG A 347 -19.88 40.77 19.44
C ARG A 347 -18.40 40.62 19.01
N PHE A 348 -17.79 39.46 19.25
CA PHE A 348 -16.41 39.16 18.81
C PHE A 348 -16.29 38.98 17.28
N VAL A 349 -17.37 38.57 16.63
CA VAL A 349 -17.45 38.41 15.17
C VAL A 349 -17.80 39.74 14.48
N GLU A 350 -18.58 40.61 15.13
CA GLU A 350 -18.95 41.94 14.61
C GLU A 350 -17.83 42.98 14.78
N GLU A 351 -16.95 42.86 15.77
CA GLU A 351 -15.91 43.86 16.04
C GLU A 351 -14.56 43.62 15.33
N GLY A 352 -14.28 42.40 14.84
CA GLY A 352 -13.11 42.06 14.00
C GLY A 352 -11.72 42.30 14.64
N PRO A 353 -10.72 41.43 14.42
CA PRO A 353 -9.35 41.76 14.80
C PRO A 353 -8.80 42.85 13.87
N ALA A 354 -8.34 43.96 14.47
CA ALA A 354 -7.67 45.03 13.76
C ALA A 354 -6.42 44.51 13.02
N GLY A 355 -6.41 44.67 11.69
CA GLY A 355 -5.22 44.59 10.85
C GLY A 355 -5.06 43.31 10.02
N GLN A 356 -5.63 43.31 8.81
CA GLN A 356 -5.11 42.53 7.68
C GLN A 356 -4.89 43.47 6.48
N PRO A 357 -3.78 43.36 5.75
CA PRO A 357 -3.53 44.16 4.55
C PRO A 357 -4.40 43.68 3.38
N GLU A 358 -4.82 44.65 2.55
CA GLU A 358 -5.71 44.50 1.40
C GLU A 358 -5.37 43.32 0.48
N SER A 359 -6.34 42.42 0.31
CA SER A 359 -6.39 41.45 -0.79
C SER A 359 -7.15 42.09 -1.95
N THR A 360 -6.43 42.58 -2.95
CA THR A 360 -6.98 42.94 -4.25
C THR A 360 -7.22 41.66 -5.06
N SER A 361 -8.46 41.19 -5.08
CA SER A 361 -8.89 40.08 -5.92
C SER A 361 -9.15 40.55 -7.35
N GLU A 362 -8.14 40.44 -8.22
CA GLU A 362 -8.36 40.35 -9.67
C GLU A 362 -8.47 38.86 -10.04
N PRO A 363 -9.52 38.41 -10.77
CA PRO A 363 -9.62 37.01 -11.17
C PRO A 363 -8.48 36.65 -12.13
N ALA A 364 -7.72 35.61 -11.80
CA ALA A 364 -6.61 35.13 -12.61
C ALA A 364 -7.08 34.80 -14.04
N ARG A 365 -6.46 35.44 -15.03
CA ARG A 365 -6.72 35.16 -16.45
C ARG A 365 -6.33 33.71 -16.77
N PRO A 366 -7.06 33.03 -17.67
CA PRO A 366 -6.73 31.68 -18.09
C PRO A 366 -5.32 31.62 -18.67
N LEU A 367 -4.49 30.72 -18.15
CA LEU A 367 -3.13 30.47 -18.62
C LEU A 367 -3.17 29.98 -20.08
N GLN A 368 -2.91 30.88 -21.02
CA GLN A 368 -2.60 30.53 -22.40
C GLN A 368 -1.17 29.98 -22.46
N TYR A 369 -1.05 28.66 -22.49
CA TYR A 369 0.24 27.99 -22.68
C TYR A 369 0.59 27.99 -24.18
N GLN A 370 1.52 28.85 -24.59
CA GLN A 370 2.20 28.74 -25.88
C GLN A 370 3.45 27.87 -25.72
N HIS A 371 3.58 26.83 -26.55
CA HIS A 371 4.80 26.02 -26.59
C HIS A 371 6.01 26.90 -26.98
N PRO A 372 7.12 26.89 -26.21
CA PRO A 372 8.32 27.63 -26.60
C PRO A 372 9.03 26.94 -27.76
N HIS A 373 9.55 27.74 -28.70
CA HIS A 373 10.42 27.27 -29.76
C HIS A 373 11.75 26.73 -29.22
N SER A 374 12.37 25.82 -29.95
CA SER A 374 13.51 24.97 -29.58
C SER A 374 14.84 25.66 -29.22
N GLY A 375 14.86 26.98 -28.98
CA GLY A 375 16.04 27.77 -28.66
C GLY A 375 16.29 28.03 -27.16
N ASP A 376 15.26 27.98 -26.31
CA ASP A 376 15.35 28.43 -24.90
C ASP A 376 15.72 27.33 -23.88
N ALA A 377 15.98 26.10 -24.35
CA ALA A 377 16.23 24.94 -23.48
C ALA A 377 17.52 25.07 -22.63
N ALA A 378 18.50 25.85 -23.09
CA ALA A 378 19.78 26.00 -22.40
C ALA A 378 19.71 26.91 -21.16
N ALA A 379 18.85 27.93 -21.18
CA ALA A 379 18.68 28.86 -20.04
C ALA A 379 17.83 28.23 -18.92
N GLN A 380 16.85 27.39 -19.27
CA GLN A 380 16.03 26.67 -18.28
C GLN A 380 16.78 25.52 -17.61
N ALA A 381 17.76 24.88 -18.27
CA ALA A 381 18.55 23.81 -17.65
C ALA A 381 19.32 24.30 -16.41
N GLY A 382 19.82 25.54 -16.41
CA GLY A 382 20.48 26.15 -15.25
C GLY A 382 19.52 26.45 -14.09
N LEU A 383 18.32 26.96 -14.39
CA LEU A 383 17.28 27.24 -13.39
C LEU A 383 16.68 25.96 -12.79
N ILE A 384 16.49 24.91 -13.60
CA ILE A 384 16.00 23.60 -13.14
C ILE A 384 17.03 22.92 -12.25
N HIS A 385 18.33 23.07 -12.53
CA HIS A 385 19.39 22.57 -11.65
C HIS A 385 19.38 23.29 -10.30
N GLN A 386 19.23 24.62 -10.30
CA GLN A 386 19.26 25.43 -9.07
C GLN A 386 18.02 25.19 -8.19
N TRP A 387 16.84 25.04 -8.80
CA TRP A 387 15.61 24.67 -8.09
C TRP A 387 15.64 23.23 -7.60
N GLY A 388 16.24 22.32 -8.37
CA GLY A 388 16.44 20.92 -7.99
C GLY A 388 17.32 20.76 -6.75
N GLU A 389 18.38 21.57 -6.63
CA GLU A 389 19.24 21.58 -5.43
C GLU A 389 18.51 22.17 -4.22
N THR A 390 17.81 23.29 -4.38
CA THR A 390 17.10 23.96 -3.26
C THR A 390 15.96 23.10 -2.68
N VAL A 391 15.20 22.40 -3.54
CA VAL A 391 14.13 21.49 -3.10
C VAL A 391 14.71 20.20 -2.51
N ARG A 392 15.84 19.72 -3.03
CA ARG A 392 16.55 18.56 -2.48
C ARG A 392 17.14 18.87 -1.10
N ASP A 393 17.65 20.07 -0.87
CA ASP A 393 18.13 20.52 0.45
C ASP A 393 16.98 20.74 1.45
N ALA A 394 15.82 21.22 0.98
CA ALA A 394 14.64 21.40 1.82
C ALA A 394 13.94 20.07 2.20
N LEU A 395 14.03 19.05 1.35
CA LEU A 395 13.47 17.71 1.58
C LEU A 395 14.51 16.71 2.10
N ALA A 396 15.78 17.11 2.21
CA ALA A 396 16.80 16.29 2.83
C ALA A 396 16.42 16.13 4.31
N PRO A 397 16.22 14.89 4.81
CA PRO A 397 16.01 14.68 6.23
C PRO A 397 17.17 15.31 7.00
N PRO A 398 16.89 15.97 8.15
CA PRO A 398 17.92 16.62 8.94
C PRO A 398 19.06 15.64 9.22
N VAL A 399 20.30 16.12 9.07
CA VAL A 399 21.50 15.31 9.33
C VAL A 399 21.39 14.79 10.77
N PRO A 400 21.36 13.47 10.98
CA PRO A 400 21.18 12.90 12.31
C PRO A 400 22.30 13.36 13.24
N VAL A 401 22.04 13.41 14.55
CA VAL A 401 23.08 13.68 15.55
C VAL A 401 23.82 12.38 15.84
N ALA A 402 25.15 12.40 15.88
CA ALA A 402 25.93 11.23 16.22
C ALA A 402 25.92 11.01 17.74
N PHE A 403 25.56 9.81 18.18
CA PHE A 403 25.54 9.43 19.60
C PHE A 403 25.69 7.91 19.78
N ARG A 404 26.00 7.49 21.00
CA ARG A 404 26.04 6.09 21.45
C ARG A 404 25.26 5.95 22.73
N GLY A 405 24.68 4.78 23.00
CA GLY A 405 23.90 4.55 24.19
C GLY A 405 23.28 3.16 24.23
N VAL A 406 22.26 3.02 25.07
CA VAL A 406 21.51 1.80 25.31
C VAL A 406 20.04 2.14 25.52
N VAL A 407 19.16 1.29 25.01
CA VAL A 407 17.74 1.26 25.39
C VAL A 407 17.48 -0.05 26.13
N ALA A 408 16.75 0.03 27.23
CA ALA A 408 16.38 -1.13 28.02
C ALA A 408 14.92 -1.03 28.44
N ALA A 409 14.26 -2.18 28.58
CA ALA A 409 12.88 -2.27 29.00
C ALA A 409 12.64 -3.49 29.89
N SER A 410 11.76 -3.35 30.88
CA SER A 410 11.38 -4.42 31.81
C SER A 410 9.98 -4.19 32.34
N PHE A 411 9.24 -5.26 32.57
CA PHE A 411 7.94 -5.20 33.23
C PHE A 411 8.10 -5.22 34.75
N ASP A 412 7.33 -4.37 35.45
CA ASP A 412 7.22 -4.41 36.90
C ASP A 412 6.23 -5.50 37.32
N ASP A 413 6.58 -6.29 38.33
CA ASP A 413 5.70 -7.28 38.99
C ASP A 413 5.12 -8.38 38.06
N VAL A 414 5.75 -8.62 36.91
CA VAL A 414 5.37 -9.64 35.92
C VAL A 414 6.33 -10.83 35.97
N HIS A 415 5.78 -12.05 35.82
CA HIS A 415 6.60 -13.26 35.80
C HIS A 415 7.38 -13.36 34.49
N TRP A 416 8.69 -13.59 34.60
CA TRP A 416 9.57 -13.90 33.48
C TRP A 416 9.77 -15.41 33.45
N ASP A 417 9.43 -16.04 32.32
CA ASP A 417 9.71 -17.44 32.07
C ASP A 417 11.04 -17.58 31.33
N ALA A 418 12.02 -18.23 31.96
CA ALA A 418 13.35 -18.41 31.42
C ALA A 418 13.44 -19.54 30.36
N GLU A 419 12.47 -20.45 30.30
CA GLU A 419 12.41 -21.48 29.26
C GLU A 419 11.82 -20.94 27.95
N GLU A 420 10.83 -20.04 28.05
CA GLU A 420 10.17 -19.42 26.90
C GLU A 420 10.80 -18.07 26.46
N ASP A 421 11.69 -17.50 27.29
CA ASP A 421 12.33 -16.19 27.07
C ASP A 421 11.29 -15.05 26.91
N ALA A 422 10.20 -15.13 27.69
CA ALA A 422 9.03 -14.26 27.55
C ALA A 422 8.45 -13.81 28.90
N TRP A 423 7.78 -12.65 28.89
CA TRP A 423 7.01 -12.15 30.04
C TRP A 423 5.56 -12.64 30.02
N HIS A 424 5.08 -13.21 31.13
CA HIS A 424 3.69 -13.68 31.26
C HIS A 424 2.81 -12.66 31.99
N ILE A 425 1.87 -12.05 31.27
CA ILE A 425 0.91 -11.10 31.84
C ILE A 425 -0.51 -11.69 31.91
N ASP A 426 -1.32 -11.21 32.85
CA ASP A 426 -2.72 -11.62 32.94
C ASP A 426 -3.60 -10.85 31.93
N VAL A 427 -4.40 -11.58 31.14
CA VAL A 427 -5.36 -10.98 30.18
C VAL A 427 -6.33 -10.05 30.93
N GLY A 428 -6.52 -8.84 30.41
CA GLY A 428 -7.41 -7.82 30.96
C GLY A 428 -6.81 -7.01 32.12
N SER A 429 -5.63 -7.38 32.62
CA SER A 429 -4.88 -6.61 33.62
C SER A 429 -4.00 -5.55 32.94
N THR A 430 -3.80 -4.40 33.60
CA THR A 430 -2.88 -3.36 33.13
C THR A 430 -1.56 -3.50 33.86
N GLN A 431 -0.51 -3.83 33.11
CA GLN A 431 0.85 -4.00 33.59
C GLN A 431 1.70 -2.77 33.28
N ARG A 432 2.78 -2.55 34.05
CA ARG A 432 3.67 -1.41 33.84
C ARG A 432 4.96 -1.86 33.18
N LEU A 433 5.22 -1.36 31.98
CA LEU A 433 6.49 -1.48 31.29
C LEU A 433 7.34 -0.26 31.60
N ARG A 434 8.49 -0.46 32.24
CA ARG A 434 9.47 0.61 32.46
C ARG A 434 10.51 0.56 31.35
N VAL A 435 10.73 1.70 30.71
CA VAL A 435 11.71 1.88 29.64
C VAL A 435 12.76 2.89 30.07
N SER A 436 14.03 2.55 29.90
CA SER A 436 15.17 3.40 30.23
C SER A 436 16.08 3.59 29.02
N ILE A 437 16.53 4.83 28.82
CA ILE A 437 17.49 5.21 27.76
C ILE A 437 18.67 5.90 28.42
N GLY A 438 19.88 5.42 28.13
CA GLY A 438 21.14 6.03 28.52
C GLY A 438 21.99 6.37 27.29
N LEU A 439 22.49 7.60 27.19
CA LEU A 439 23.36 8.08 26.12
C LEU A 439 24.75 8.41 26.67
N GLY A 440 25.79 8.00 25.97
CA GLY A 440 27.19 8.21 26.34
C GLY A 440 28.00 6.92 26.35
N GLY A 441 29.33 7.07 26.37
CA GLY A 441 30.27 5.95 26.34
C GLY A 441 30.10 4.99 27.52
N THR A 442 29.87 5.55 28.71
CA THR A 442 29.68 4.79 29.95
C THR A 442 28.46 3.86 29.93
N PHE A 443 27.39 4.27 29.27
CA PHE A 443 26.18 3.44 29.16
C PHE A 443 26.31 2.39 28.06
N TYR A 444 27.04 2.70 26.99
CA TYR A 444 27.26 1.81 25.86
C TYR A 444 28.22 0.65 26.19
N GLU A 445 29.31 0.94 26.90
CA GLU A 445 30.33 -0.06 27.25
C GLU A 445 29.81 -1.09 28.25
N ASP A 446 29.06 -0.66 29.27
CA ASP A 446 28.53 -1.53 30.34
C ASP A 446 27.01 -1.77 30.22
N ARG A 447 26.50 -1.89 28.99
CA ARG A 447 25.04 -1.89 28.70
C ARG A 447 24.21 -2.93 29.46
N ALA A 448 24.71 -4.16 29.62
CA ALA A 448 24.01 -5.24 30.33
C ALA A 448 24.01 -5.01 31.85
N GLU A 449 25.13 -4.51 32.39
CA GLU A 449 25.23 -4.12 33.80
C GLU A 449 24.34 -2.90 34.10
N PHE A 450 24.26 -1.95 33.19
CA PHE A 450 23.34 -0.82 33.29
C PHE A 450 21.87 -1.28 33.29
N ALA A 451 21.47 -2.10 32.31
CA ALA A 451 20.09 -2.58 32.21
C ALA A 451 19.69 -3.35 33.47
N SER A 452 20.55 -4.27 33.93
CA SER A 452 20.32 -5.03 35.16
C SER A 452 20.27 -4.17 36.43
N ARG A 453 21.10 -3.14 36.53
CA ARG A 453 21.12 -2.21 37.68
C ARG A 453 19.89 -1.30 37.74
N VAL A 454 19.37 -0.87 36.59
CA VAL A 454 18.27 0.10 36.51
C VAL A 454 16.89 -0.59 36.47
N LEU A 455 16.79 -1.71 35.76
CA LEU A 455 15.51 -2.36 35.45
C LEU A 455 15.42 -3.82 35.97
N GLY A 456 16.47 -4.32 36.61
CA GLY A 456 16.53 -5.68 37.14
C GLY A 456 17.10 -6.71 36.17
N PRO A 457 17.41 -7.93 36.64
CA PRO A 457 18.20 -8.92 35.90
C PRO A 457 17.55 -9.42 34.61
N ASN A 458 16.24 -9.29 34.46
CA ASN A 458 15.48 -9.79 33.32
C ASN A 458 15.18 -8.68 32.29
N ALA A 459 15.84 -7.53 32.38
CA ALA A 459 15.59 -6.43 31.45
C ALA A 459 16.12 -6.73 30.05
N GLY A 460 15.22 -6.70 29.06
CA GLY A 460 15.60 -6.69 27.65
C GLY A 460 16.35 -5.39 27.35
N HIS A 461 17.45 -5.47 26.59
CA HIS A 461 18.26 -4.31 26.26
C HIS A 461 18.90 -4.44 24.89
N ASP A 462 19.13 -3.30 24.25
CA ASP A 462 19.79 -3.24 22.95
C ASP A 462 20.62 -1.96 22.81
N GLU A 463 21.61 -1.99 21.93
CA GLU A 463 22.47 -0.84 21.69
C GLU A 463 21.76 0.26 20.90
N LEU A 464 22.02 1.52 21.27
CA LEU A 464 21.63 2.68 20.48
C LEU A 464 22.89 3.26 19.85
N LEU A 465 23.01 3.17 18.52
CA LEU A 465 24.23 3.59 17.85
C LEU A 465 23.95 4.37 16.56
N VAL A 466 24.33 5.66 16.57
CA VAL A 466 24.37 6.51 15.38
C VAL A 466 25.78 7.04 15.21
N THR A 467 26.56 6.42 14.32
CA THR A 467 27.99 6.75 14.10
C THR A 467 28.21 7.83 13.04
N GLY A 468 27.20 8.18 12.25
CA GLY A 468 27.27 9.21 11.21
C GLY A 468 26.28 10.32 11.48
N GLY A 469 26.77 11.56 11.58
CA GLY A 469 25.92 12.69 11.97
C GLY A 469 26.67 13.95 12.39
N ARG A 470 25.94 15.01 12.73
CA ARG A 470 26.52 16.19 13.40
C ARG A 470 26.81 15.86 14.85
N SER A 471 27.93 16.34 15.39
CA SER A 471 28.14 16.34 16.84
C SER A 471 27.31 17.47 17.46
N GLN A 472 26.48 17.14 18.44
CA GLN A 472 25.74 18.11 19.25
C GLN A 472 25.75 17.64 20.70
N ASP A 473 25.58 18.58 21.63
CA ASP A 473 25.54 18.31 23.06
C ASP A 473 24.24 17.63 23.50
N THR A 474 23.18 17.70 22.68
CA THR A 474 21.87 17.12 22.97
C THR A 474 21.31 16.34 21.78
N VAL A 475 20.54 15.30 22.07
CA VAL A 475 19.85 14.44 21.10
C VAL A 475 18.37 14.42 21.42
N ASP A 476 17.53 14.68 20.41
CA ASP A 476 16.09 14.46 20.47
C ASP A 476 15.76 13.03 20.02
N LEU A 477 15.08 12.29 20.90
CA LEU A 477 14.65 10.92 20.68
C LEU A 477 13.13 10.81 20.82
N ASP A 478 12.51 10.17 19.85
CA ASP A 478 11.12 9.74 19.92
C ASP A 478 11.08 8.23 20.12
N VAL A 479 10.39 7.76 21.13
CA VAL A 479 10.17 6.34 21.40
C VAL A 479 8.72 6.03 21.11
N GLU A 480 8.48 5.06 20.25
CA GLU A 480 7.16 4.57 19.87
C GLU A 480 7.05 3.10 20.27
N ILE A 481 5.93 2.75 20.90
CA ILE A 481 5.64 1.39 21.33
C ILE A 481 4.63 0.81 20.35
N ASP A 482 5.16 0.03 19.41
CA ASP A 482 4.39 -0.70 18.42
C ASP A 482 4.06 -2.09 18.97
N ALA A 483 2.84 -2.21 19.47
CA ALA A 483 2.34 -3.41 20.12
C ALA A 483 1.02 -3.82 19.45
N PRO A 484 1.05 -4.48 18.29
CA PRO A 484 -0.16 -4.92 17.61
C PRO A 484 -0.94 -5.84 18.57
N PHE A 485 -2.24 -5.56 18.74
CA PHE A 485 -3.14 -6.30 19.63
C PHE A 485 -2.98 -6.06 21.14
N LEU A 486 -2.10 -5.15 21.57
CA LEU A 486 -2.03 -4.64 22.94
C LEU A 486 -2.49 -3.19 23.01
N SER A 487 -3.09 -2.80 24.14
CA SER A 487 -3.35 -1.38 24.45
C SER A 487 -2.18 -0.80 25.24
N THR A 488 -1.58 0.28 24.74
CA THR A 488 -0.42 0.95 25.35
C THR A 488 -0.69 2.42 25.61
N VAL A 489 -0.45 2.87 26.85
CA VAL A 489 -0.69 4.27 27.25
C VAL A 489 0.48 4.81 28.07
N PRO A 490 1.17 5.88 27.61
CA PRO A 490 1.09 6.46 26.26
C PRO A 490 1.91 5.64 25.24
N ALA A 491 1.47 5.60 23.98
CA ALA A 491 2.15 4.83 22.93
C ALA A 491 3.40 5.52 22.37
N ARG A 492 3.61 6.81 22.66
CA ARG A 492 4.76 7.60 22.19
C ARG A 492 5.31 8.50 23.29
N HIS A 493 6.63 8.56 23.40
CA HIS A 493 7.37 9.45 24.27
C HIS A 493 8.42 10.23 23.47
N SER A 494 8.56 11.52 23.75
CA SER A 494 9.64 12.35 23.17
C SER A 494 10.53 12.83 24.30
N VAL A 495 11.84 12.65 24.16
CA VAL A 495 12.82 13.04 25.17
C VAL A 495 14.04 13.70 24.54
N ARG A 496 14.53 14.75 25.20
CA ARG A 496 15.77 15.44 24.85
C ARG A 496 16.82 15.10 25.89
N LEU A 497 17.90 14.43 25.47
CA LEU A 497 18.98 13.96 26.34
C LEU A 497 20.31 14.59 25.96
N ALA A 498 21.23 14.71 26.92
CA ALA A 498 22.63 15.01 26.60
C ALA A 498 23.23 13.86 25.78
N SER A 499 24.01 14.17 24.73
CA SER A 499 24.62 13.17 23.83
C SER A 499 25.67 12.29 24.52
N ASP A 500 26.20 12.76 25.66
CA ASP A 500 27.07 12.03 26.56
C ASP A 500 26.62 12.24 28.01
N GLY A 501 26.38 11.15 28.74
CA GLY A 501 25.89 11.15 30.12
C GLY A 501 24.38 11.37 30.30
N GLY A 502 23.60 11.51 29.22
CA GLY A 502 22.15 11.72 29.29
C GLY A 502 21.38 10.45 29.67
N PHE A 503 20.37 10.57 30.53
CA PHE A 503 19.55 9.44 30.97
C PHE A 503 18.08 9.85 31.14
N ALA A 504 17.16 9.00 30.70
CA ALA A 504 15.72 9.11 30.95
C ALA A 504 15.10 7.75 31.23
N THR A 505 14.02 7.77 32.01
CA THR A 505 13.16 6.61 32.25
C THR A 505 11.71 7.04 32.21
N PHE A 506 10.86 6.22 31.60
CA PHE A 506 9.42 6.44 31.54
C PHE A 506 8.66 5.12 31.69
N GLU A 507 7.39 5.23 32.08
CA GLU A 507 6.52 4.10 32.34
C GLU A 507 5.37 4.09 31.33
N VAL A 508 5.05 2.91 30.83
CA VAL A 508 3.99 2.67 29.86
C VAL A 508 3.06 1.61 30.43
N ALA A 509 1.77 1.94 30.49
CA ALA A 509 0.73 0.98 30.82
C ALA A 509 0.47 0.08 29.60
N VAL A 510 0.62 -1.23 29.76
CA VAL A 510 0.39 -2.25 28.72
C VAL A 510 -0.72 -3.18 29.18
N ARG A 511 -1.71 -3.42 28.32
CA ARG A 511 -2.81 -4.36 28.59
C ARG A 511 -3.11 -5.21 27.37
N ALA A 512 -3.12 -6.53 27.57
CA ALA A 512 -3.62 -7.52 26.61
C ALA A 512 -5.12 -7.74 26.79
N ASP A 513 -5.87 -7.76 25.69
CA ASP A 513 -7.31 -8.08 25.71
C ASP A 513 -7.61 -9.53 25.29
N ASP A 514 -6.68 -10.19 24.61
CA ASP A 514 -6.79 -11.59 24.13
C ASP A 514 -5.65 -12.47 24.68
N ASP A 515 -5.92 -13.78 24.80
CA ASP A 515 -4.96 -14.80 25.25
C ASP A 515 -4.00 -15.25 24.14
N GLY A 516 -2.76 -15.57 24.52
CA GLY A 516 -1.72 -16.07 23.62
C GLY A 516 -0.48 -15.16 23.50
N PRO A 517 0.41 -15.44 22.54
CA PRO A 517 1.65 -14.68 22.34
C PRO A 517 1.36 -13.33 21.66
N HIS A 518 2.04 -12.29 22.15
CA HIS A 518 2.01 -10.93 21.64
C HIS A 518 3.43 -10.40 21.45
N ASP A 519 3.67 -9.75 20.31
CA ASP A 519 4.93 -9.06 20.03
C ASP A 519 4.80 -7.60 20.51
N LEU A 520 5.68 -7.17 21.42
CA LEU A 520 5.80 -5.76 21.77
C LEU A 520 7.12 -5.20 21.25
N ARG A 521 7.05 -4.15 20.44
CA ARG A 521 8.22 -3.51 19.83
C ARG A 521 8.40 -2.10 20.35
N LEU A 522 9.60 -1.81 20.81
CA LEU A 522 10.00 -0.47 21.22
C LEU A 522 10.91 0.13 20.17
N ALA A 523 10.35 1.01 19.35
CA ALA A 523 11.03 1.70 18.27
C ALA A 523 11.59 3.05 18.75
N VAL A 524 12.89 3.25 18.62
CA VAL A 524 13.55 4.52 18.95
C VAL A 524 13.88 5.25 17.65
N PHE A 525 13.44 6.49 17.52
CA PHE A 525 13.69 7.37 16.40
C PHE A 525 14.53 8.56 16.84
N SER A 526 15.45 9.00 15.99
CA SER A 526 16.14 10.27 16.12
C SER A 526 15.99 11.05 14.84
N SER A 527 15.59 12.32 14.94
CA SER A 527 15.41 13.20 13.78
C SER A 527 14.48 12.60 12.70
N GLY A 528 13.44 11.87 13.13
CA GLY A 528 12.47 11.20 12.25
C GLY A 528 12.97 9.92 11.55
N ARG A 529 14.16 9.42 11.91
CA ARG A 529 14.71 8.15 11.41
C ARG A 529 14.74 7.13 12.54
N MET A 530 14.29 5.91 12.26
CA MET A 530 14.41 4.80 13.21
C MET A 530 15.89 4.49 13.41
N VAL A 531 16.33 4.49 14.67
CA VAL A 531 17.69 4.20 15.09
C VAL A 531 17.79 2.76 15.58
N GLN A 532 16.81 2.32 16.38
CA GLN A 532 16.80 0.98 16.98
C GLN A 532 15.37 0.47 17.19
N ALA A 533 15.21 -0.85 17.25
CA ALA A 533 13.99 -1.50 17.68
C ALA A 533 14.32 -2.61 18.69
N LEU A 534 13.82 -2.50 19.92
CA LEU A 534 13.91 -3.55 20.93
C LEU A 534 12.64 -4.40 20.87
N LEU A 535 12.79 -5.69 20.62
CA LEU A 535 11.71 -6.69 20.64
C LEU A 535 11.57 -7.25 22.04
N LEU A 536 10.33 -7.27 22.56
CA LEU A 536 9.98 -7.89 23.83
C LEU A 536 8.89 -8.94 23.56
N ASP A 537 9.20 -10.20 23.87
CA ASP A 537 8.26 -11.31 23.71
C ASP A 537 7.37 -11.42 24.95
N LEU A 538 6.05 -11.39 24.73
CA LEU A 538 5.07 -11.35 25.80
C LEU A 538 3.99 -12.41 25.57
N TYR A 539 3.61 -13.11 26.63
CA TYR A 539 2.55 -14.10 26.62
C TYR A 539 1.41 -13.64 27.55
N ALA A 540 0.18 -13.61 27.04
CA ALA A 540 -0.98 -13.22 27.82
C ALA A 540 -1.79 -14.45 28.21
N ASP A 541 -1.87 -14.73 29.51
CA ASP A 541 -2.59 -15.87 30.07
C ASP A 541 -3.89 -15.45 30.73
N ARG A 542 -4.96 -16.21 30.46
CA ARG A 542 -6.24 -16.06 31.16
C ARG A 542 -6.17 -16.94 32.42
N ARG A 543 -5.50 -16.48 33.50
CA ARG A 543 -5.49 -17.25 34.76
C ARG A 543 -6.93 -17.45 35.26
N SER A 544 -7.40 -18.70 35.20
CA SER A 544 -8.60 -19.14 35.89
C SER A 544 -8.38 -18.93 37.38
N GLY A 545 -9.20 -18.12 38.03
CA GLY A 545 -9.18 -18.00 39.48
C GLY A 545 -9.53 -19.35 40.12
N GLU A 546 -8.51 -20.14 40.45
CA GLU A 546 -8.56 -21.27 41.39
C GLU A 546 -7.10 -21.67 41.69
N GLY A 547 -6.65 -21.41 42.93
CA GLY A 547 -5.29 -21.75 43.35
C GLY A 547 -4.66 -20.90 44.46
N LEU A 548 -5.47 -20.32 45.37
CA LEU A 548 -5.01 -19.88 46.69
C LEU A 548 -5.84 -20.65 47.72
N LEU A 549 -5.44 -21.90 47.97
CA LEU A 549 -5.66 -22.70 49.19
C LEU A 549 -5.06 -24.10 48.92
N GLU A 550 -3.76 -24.24 49.13
CA GLU A 550 -3.13 -25.29 49.96
C GLU A 550 -1.66 -24.98 50.22
#